data_AF-A0A7W9S2P5-F1
#
_entry.id   AF-A0A7W9S2P5-F1
#
_cell.length_a   1.000
_cell.length_b   1.000
_cell.length_c   1.000
_cell.angle_alpha   90.00
_cell.angle_beta   90.00
_cell.angle_gamma   90.00
#
_symmetry.space_group_name_H-M   'P 1'
#
loop_
_entity.id
_entity.type
_entity.pdbx_description
1 polymer ?
#
loop_
_entity_poly.entity_id
_entity_poly.type
_entity_poly.pdbx_seq_one_letter_code
_entity_poly.pdbx_strand_id
1 'polypeptide(L)' 'MEMYVEPAKRPGRRKLIRKSPLMPTAITHDIDGIWLTMDAEGIYDASTYRYTLKLSSETVAMIIQTWVSKPLPDRTALRS' A
#
# COMPACT_ATOMS: atom_id res chain seq x y z
N MET A 1 5.64 2.33 1.25
CA MET A 1 5.99 1.09 0.52
C MET A 1 6.85 0.21 1.40
N GLU A 2 6.49 -1.06 1.52
CA GLU A 2 7.32 -2.07 2.16
C GLU A 2 7.69 -3.11 1.10
N MET A 3 8.97 -3.45 1.02
CA MET A 3 9.46 -4.46 0.09
C MET A 3 9.97 -5.66 0.87
N TYR A 4 9.48 -6.83 0.48
CA TYR A 4 9.81 -8.11 1.09
C TYR A 4 10.50 -8.99 0.06
N VAL A 5 11.47 -9.78 0.52
CA VAL A 5 12.03 -10.88 -0.26
C VAL A 5 11.60 -12.20 0.35
N GLU A 6 11.32 -13.16 -0.52
CA GLU A 6 10.94 -14.52 -0.15
C GLU A 6 11.80 -15.50 -0.95
N PRO A 7 12.61 -16.35 -0.30
CA PRO A 7 13.42 -17.33 -1.03
C PRO A 7 12.52 -18.33 -1.73
N ALA A 8 12.64 -18.46 -3.06
CA ALA A 8 11.83 -19.39 -3.86
C ALA A 8 11.87 -20.84 -3.36
N LYS A 9 13.02 -21.27 -2.80
CA LYS A 9 13.21 -22.63 -2.26
C LYS A 9 12.60 -22.83 -0.86
N ARG A 10 12.19 -21.76 -0.17
CA ARG A 10 11.64 -21.79 1.20
C ARG A 10 10.49 -20.78 1.32
N PRO A 11 9.35 -21.05 0.66
CA PRO A 11 8.19 -20.15 0.71
C PRO A 11 7.66 -20.02 2.14
N GLY A 12 6.97 -18.92 2.41
CA GLY A 12 6.37 -18.57 3.70
C GLY A 12 7.25 -17.75 4.64
N ARG A 13 8.54 -17.56 4.33
CA ARG A 13 9.45 -16.71 5.13
C ARG A 13 9.81 -15.42 4.41
N ARG A 14 8.90 -14.44 4.49
CA ARG A 14 9.13 -13.08 3.98
C ARG A 14 10.06 -12.31 4.92
N LYS A 15 11.13 -11.74 4.37
CA LYS A 15 12.00 -10.79 5.09
C LYS A 15 11.79 -9.40 4.51
N LEU A 16 11.45 -8.44 5.35
CA LEU A 16 11.42 -7.03 4.99
C LEU A 16 12.86 -6.58 4.65
N ILE A 17 13.06 -6.03 3.46
CA ILE A 17 14.36 -5.53 3.00
C ILE A 17 14.41 -4.01 2.89
N ARG A 18 13.25 -3.34 2.78
CA ARG A 18 13.19 -1.89 2.72
C ARG A 18 11.82 -1.37 3.12
N LYS A 19 11.84 -0.25 3.83
CA LYS A 19 10.69 0.63 4.07
C LYS A 19 11.01 1.96 3.42
N SER A 20 10.17 2.38 2.49
CA SER A 20 10.26 3.70 1.88
C SER A 20 8.91 4.41 2.00
N PRO A 21 8.89 5.70 2.33
CA PRO A 21 7.66 6.46 2.29
C PRO A 21 7.12 6.50 0.85
N LEU A 22 5.81 6.45 0.71
CA LEU A 22 5.14 6.81 -0.54
C LEU A 22 4.51 8.17 -0.30
N MET A 23 4.85 9.14 -1.12
CA MET A 23 4.27 10.48 -1.04
C MET A 23 3.23 10.62 -2.14
N PRO A 24 1.93 10.70 -1.81
CA PRO A 24 0.91 10.93 -2.82
C PRO A 24 1.11 12.31 -3.43
N THR A 25 1.15 12.37 -4.75
CA THR A 25 1.34 13.62 -5.49
C THR A 25 0.08 14.05 -6.22
N ALA A 26 -0.75 13.10 -6.67
CA ALA A 26 -2.05 13.41 -7.26
C ALA A 26 -3.02 12.23 -7.12
N ILE A 27 -4.32 12.55 -6.99
CA ILE A 27 -5.43 11.60 -7.08
C ILE A 27 -6.38 12.13 -8.13
N THR A 28 -6.65 11.34 -9.17
CA THR A 28 -7.60 11.68 -10.22
C THR A 28 -8.72 10.65 -10.25
N HIS A 29 -9.96 11.11 -10.34
CA HIS A 29 -11.14 10.26 -10.42
C HIS A 29 -11.57 10.17 -11.88
N ASP A 30 -11.99 8.97 -12.29
CA ASP A 30 -12.50 8.67 -13.63
C ASP A 30 -13.73 7.76 -13.48
N ILE A 31 -14.50 7.60 -14.56
CA ILE A 31 -15.72 6.76 -14.59
C ILE A 31 -15.38 5.30 -14.22
N ASP A 32 -14.19 4.84 -14.59
CA ASP A 32 -13.74 3.46 -14.37
C ASP A 32 -12.93 3.24 -13.08
N GLY A 33 -12.78 4.27 -12.24
CA GLY A 33 -12.10 4.14 -10.95
C GLY A 33 -11.21 5.33 -10.58
N ILE A 34 -10.07 5.07 -9.93
CA ILE A 34 -9.15 6.11 -9.45
C ILE A 34 -7.73 5.90 -9.95
N TRP A 35 -7.08 7.00 -10.29
CA TRP A 35 -5.66 7.06 -10.62
C TRP A 35 -4.90 7.67 -9.44
N LEU A 36 -3.98 6.91 -8.86
CA LEU A 36 -3.11 7.34 -7.78
C LEU A 36 -1.70 7.58 -8.33
N THR A 37 -1.24 8.82 -8.28
CA THR A 37 0.16 9.15 -8.59
C THR A 37 0.91 9.39 -7.30
N MET A 38 2.08 8.76 -7.18
CA MET A 38 2.95 8.85 -6.01
C MET A 38 4.40 8.85 -6.42
N ASP A 39 5.22 9.58 -5.66
CA ASP A 39 6.66 9.55 -5.81
C ASP A 39 7.26 8.55 -4.80
N ALA A 40 8.22 7.75 -5.24
CA ALA A 40 8.98 6.83 -4.39
C ALA A 40 10.44 6.77 -4.80
N GLU A 41 11.30 6.51 -3.82
CA GLU A 41 12.74 6.35 -4.05
C GLU A 41 13.07 5.04 -4.81
N GLY A 42 14.08 5.11 -5.65
CA GLY A 42 14.67 3.99 -6.36
C GLY A 42 15.22 2.92 -5.43
N ILE A 43 15.08 1.66 -5.82
CA ILE A 43 15.54 0.51 -5.02
C ILE A 43 17.06 0.45 -4.97
N TYR A 44 17.71 0.73 -6.11
CA TYR A 44 19.14 0.50 -6.32
C TYR A 44 19.96 1.80 -6.46
N ASP A 45 19.29 2.96 -6.44
CA ASP A 45 19.92 4.27 -6.59
C ASP A 45 19.22 5.33 -5.72
N ALA A 46 19.76 6.54 -5.73
CA ALA A 46 19.18 7.70 -5.03
C ALA A 46 18.14 8.45 -5.87
N SER A 47 17.68 7.87 -6.99
CA SER A 47 16.72 8.50 -7.88
C SER A 47 15.33 8.49 -7.25
N THR A 48 14.51 9.47 -7.62
CA THR A 48 13.08 9.47 -7.30
C THR A 48 12.29 9.13 -8.54
N TYR A 49 11.39 8.17 -8.41
CA TYR A 49 10.53 7.69 -9.49
C TYR A 49 9.09 8.07 -9.21
N ARG A 50 8.36 8.38 -10.30
CA ARG A 50 6.93 8.63 -10.26
C ARG A 50 6.19 7.37 -10.69
N TYR A 51 5.32 6.89 -9.81
CA TYR A 51 4.48 5.72 -10.02
C TYR A 51 3.03 6.17 -10.18
N THR A 52 2.34 5.59 -11.16
CA THR A 52 0.91 5.81 -11.38
C THR A 52 0.19 4.46 -11.33
N LEU A 53 -0.79 4.34 -10.44
CA LEU A 53 -1.64 3.16 -10.28
C LEU A 53 -3.06 3.50 -10.72
N LYS A 54 -3.61 2.75 -11.69
CA LYS A 54 -5.04 2.74 -11.97
C LYS A 54 -5.71 1.68 -11.12
N LEU A 55 -6.62 2.07 -10.24
CA LEU A 55 -7.46 1.17 -9.48
C LEU A 55 -8.85 1.19 -10.10
N SER A 56 -9.35 0.02 -10.52
CA SER A 56 -10.73 -0.09 -11.00
C SER A 56 -11.72 0.14 -9.86
N SER A 57 -12.95 0.54 -10.18
CA SER A 57 -14.03 0.67 -9.19
C SER A 57 -14.24 -0.59 -8.35
N GLU A 58 -14.10 -1.78 -8.94
CA GLU A 58 -14.13 -3.07 -8.24
C GLU A 58 -12.99 -3.19 -7.21
N THR A 59 -11.77 -2.85 -7.61
CA THR A 59 -10.59 -2.87 -6.72
C THR A 59 -10.77 -1.91 -5.55
N VAL A 60 -11.30 -0.72 -5.82
CA VAL A 60 -11.59 0.29 -4.78
C VAL A 60 -12.64 -0.22 -3.81
N ALA A 61 -13.73 -0.81 -4.30
CA ALA A 61 -14.79 -1.38 -3.47
C ALA A 61 -14.24 -2.47 -2.53
N MET A 62 -13.40 -3.37 -3.04
CA MET A 62 -12.77 -4.43 -2.24
C MET A 62 -11.85 -3.86 -1.14
N ILE A 63 -11.07 -2.82 -1.45
CA ILE A 63 -10.20 -2.15 -0.47
C ILE A 63 -11.05 -1.55 0.66
N ILE A 64 -12.11 -0.82 0.32
CA ILE A 64 -13.00 -0.19 1.29
C ILE A 64 -13.65 -1.24 2.19
N GLN A 65 -14.20 -2.30 1.60
CA GLN A 65 -14.82 -3.39 2.37
C GLN A 65 -13.84 -3.99 3.38
N THR A 66 -12.61 -4.27 2.94
CA THR A 66 -11.56 -4.84 3.80
C THR A 66 -11.17 -3.90 4.94
N TRP A 67 -11.12 -2.60 4.66
CA TRP A 67 -10.76 -1.58 5.65
C TRP A 67 -11.85 -1.35 6.70
N VAL A 68 -13.11 -1.27 6.26
CA VAL A 68 -14.26 -1.03 7.14
C VAL A 68 -14.58 -2.27 7.97
N SER A 69 -14.27 -3.47 7.48
CA SER A 69 -14.52 -4.73 8.20
C SER A 69 -13.51 -5.04 9.32
N LYS A 70 -12.49 -4.19 9.53
CA LYS A 70 -11.60 -4.33 10.70
C LYS A 70 -12.29 -3.75 11.93
N PRO A 71 -12.52 -4.53 13.01
CA PRO A 71 -13.02 -3.97 14.25
C PRO A 71 -12.02 -2.93 14.78
N LEU A 72 -12.52 -1.77 15.17
CA LEU A 72 -11.71 -0.78 15.90
C LEU A 72 -11.16 -1.46 17.17
N PRO A 73 -9.88 -1.25 17.52
CA PRO A 73 -9.36 -1.76 18.79
C PRO A 73 -10.20 -1.20 19.93
N ASP A 74 -10.64 -2.11 20.80
CA ASP A 74 -11.51 -1.80 21.92
C ASP A 74 -10.85 -0.77 22.84
N ARG A 75 -11.42 0.44 22.89
CA ARG A 75 -10.91 1.56 23.69
C ARG A 75 -11.09 1.36 25.20
N THR A 76 -11.73 0.28 25.63
CA THR A 76 -11.95 -0.02 27.05
C THR A 76 -10.77 -0.71 27.73
N ALA A 77 -9.79 -1.25 27.00
CA ALA A 77 -8.64 -1.96 27.57
C ALA A 77 -7.54 -1.08 28.21
N LEU A 78 -7.73 0.26 28.27
CA LEU A 78 -6.75 1.21 28.84
C LEU A 78 -7.22 1.87 30.15
N ARG A 79 -8.28 1.35 30.80
CA ARG A 79 -8.84 1.90 32.04
C ARG A 79 -9.02 0.89 33.19
N SER A 80 -8.24 -0.18 33.22
CA SER A 80 -8.20 -1.12 34.36
C SER A 80 -6.80 -1.23 34.94
#